data_AF-A0AAV8W486-F1
#
_entry.id   AF-A0AAV8W486-F1
#
_cell.length_a   1.000
_cell.length_b   1.000
_cell.length_c   1.000
_cell.angle_alpha   90.00
_cell.angle_beta   90.00
_cell.angle_gamma   90.00
#
_symmetry.space_group_name_H-M   'P 1'
#
loop_
_entity.id
_entity.type
_entity.pdbx_description
1 polymer ?
#
loop_
_entity_poly.entity_id
_entity_poly.type
_entity_poly.pdbx_seq_one_letter_code
_entity_poly.pdbx_strand_id
1 'polypeptide(L)'
;MPRQYKRKLGARRYANCDPATLEPALQKVAEDGWSLRRASAEYKIPFGTLRNTFREKTFIRHASLCGEWGFPLSILDVRNLAKNYLESKGRAITRFKDNMPGKDRVYGLLERHKNEISQKLATDIKKNLRETLKDFLACNVFNYDKTNLQDDPGKKKMLFRRGTKYPERVCNFTRTAITVMMCGSASGVLLPPYLRHLQG
;
A
#
# COMPACT_ATOMS: atom_id res chain seq x y z
N MET A 1 21.04 -3.17 21.10
CA MET A 1 20.13 -4.21 21.65
C MET A 1 19.61 -5.06 20.49
N PRO A 2 19.74 -6.39 20.51
CA PRO A 2 19.25 -7.22 19.42
C PRO A 2 17.73 -7.07 19.33
N ARG A 3 17.24 -6.54 18.20
CA ARG A 3 15.82 -6.27 17.95
C ARG A 3 14.95 -7.54 17.91
N GLN A 4 15.57 -8.69 17.65
CA GLN A 4 14.94 -10.00 17.63
C GLN A 4 15.39 -10.82 18.83
N TYR A 5 14.52 -10.92 19.84
CA TYR A 5 14.71 -11.83 20.95
C TYR A 5 14.38 -13.27 20.48
N LYS A 6 15.41 -14.07 20.21
CA LYS A 6 15.24 -15.52 20.02
C LYS A 6 14.96 -16.16 21.37
N ARG A 7 13.71 -16.61 21.57
CA ARG A 7 13.29 -17.25 22.82
C ARG A 7 14.00 -18.60 22.99
N LYS A 8 14.40 -18.93 24.21
CA LYS A 8 14.79 -20.30 24.57
C LYS A 8 13.55 -21.20 24.43
N LEU A 9 13.65 -22.25 23.61
CA LEU A 9 12.62 -23.28 23.47
C LEU A 9 12.34 -23.91 24.85
N GLY A 10 11.06 -24.06 25.22
CA GLY A 10 10.63 -24.70 26.47
C GLY A 10 10.48 -23.81 27.72
N ALA A 11 10.79 -22.51 27.66
CA ALA A 11 10.79 -21.64 28.85
C ALA A 11 9.37 -21.36 29.46
N ARG A 12 8.27 -21.60 28.73
CA ARG A 12 6.89 -21.48 29.24
C ARG A 12 5.96 -22.50 28.57
N ARG A 13 5.15 -23.22 29.36
CA ARG A 13 4.16 -24.23 28.91
C ARG A 13 2.91 -23.66 28.20
N TYR A 14 2.71 -22.34 28.15
CA TYR A 14 1.48 -21.70 27.64
C TYR A 14 1.35 -21.62 26.09
N ALA A 15 2.12 -22.41 25.35
CA ALA A 15 2.08 -22.44 23.88
C ALA A 15 1.31 -23.65 23.32
N ASN A 16 0.41 -24.26 24.09
CA ASN A 16 -0.39 -25.40 23.62
C ASN A 16 -1.81 -24.93 23.30
N CYS A 17 -1.97 -24.13 22.25
CA CYS A 17 -3.23 -24.13 21.52
C CYS A 17 -2.95 -24.88 20.23
N ASP A 18 -3.42 -26.12 20.15
CA ASP A 18 -3.27 -26.93 18.96
C ASP A 18 -4.02 -26.24 17.80
N PRO A 19 -3.34 -25.89 16.68
CA PRO A 19 -4.00 -25.28 15.53
C PRO A 19 -5.20 -26.10 15.05
N ALA A 20 -5.18 -27.43 15.21
CA ALA A 20 -6.30 -28.31 14.86
C ALA A 20 -7.58 -28.03 15.65
N THR A 21 -7.46 -27.47 16.86
CA THR A 21 -8.61 -27.09 17.72
C THR A 21 -8.97 -25.60 17.60
N LEU A 22 -8.00 -24.75 17.24
CA LEU A 22 -8.18 -23.31 17.14
C LEU A 22 -8.98 -22.91 15.89
N GLU A 23 -8.63 -23.45 14.72
CA GLU A 23 -9.30 -23.14 13.46
C GLU A 23 -10.81 -23.44 13.49
N PRO A 24 -11.28 -24.63 13.89
CA PRO A 24 -12.71 -24.90 13.95
C PRO A 24 -13.44 -24.01 14.97
N ALA A 25 -12.79 -23.66 16.09
CA ALA A 25 -13.38 -22.74 17.05
C ALA A 25 -13.59 -21.33 16.46
N LEU A 26 -12.65 -20.85 15.65
CA LEU A 26 -12.75 -19.57 14.95
C LEU A 26 -13.81 -19.61 13.84
N GLN A 27 -13.90 -20.74 13.13
CA GLN A 27 -14.88 -20.93 12.06
C GLN A 27 -16.31 -20.91 12.60
N LYS A 28 -16.61 -21.64 13.67
CA LYS A 28 -17.94 -21.61 14.31
C LYS A 28 -18.34 -20.23 14.84
N VAL A 29 -17.36 -19.41 15.27
CA VAL A 29 -17.63 -18.02 15.67
C VAL A 29 -17.95 -17.14 14.47
N ALA A 30 -17.29 -17.37 13.33
CA ALA A 30 -17.48 -16.58 12.13
C ALA A 30 -18.74 -16.96 11.34
N GLU A 31 -19.05 -18.26 11.25
CA GLU A 31 -20.10 -18.82 10.39
C GLU A 31 -21.36 -19.17 11.18
N ASP A 32 -21.23 -19.87 12.32
CA ASP A 32 -22.38 -20.33 13.12
C ASP A 32 -22.86 -19.28 14.15
N GLY A 33 -22.29 -18.08 14.15
CA GLY A 33 -22.66 -16.99 15.05
C GLY A 33 -22.36 -17.24 16.53
N TRP A 34 -21.44 -18.16 16.86
CA TRP A 34 -21.11 -18.45 18.24
C TRP A 34 -20.45 -17.26 18.94
N SER A 35 -20.75 -17.07 20.22
CA SER A 35 -20.01 -16.10 21.03
C SER A 35 -18.59 -16.62 21.33
N LEU A 36 -17.61 -15.72 21.37
CA LEU A 36 -16.22 -16.06 21.75
C LEU A 36 -16.13 -16.73 23.13
N ARG A 37 -17.07 -16.43 24.05
CA ARG A 37 -17.14 -17.07 25.36
C ARG A 37 -17.60 -18.53 25.27
N ARG A 38 -18.62 -18.80 24.44
CA ARG A 38 -19.10 -20.15 24.17
C ARG A 38 -18.00 -21.01 23.53
N ALA A 39 -17.37 -20.50 22.48
CA ALA A 39 -16.28 -21.21 21.81
C ALA A 39 -15.07 -21.44 22.74
N SER A 40 -14.75 -20.49 23.62
CA SER A 40 -13.69 -20.66 24.63
C SER A 40 -13.97 -21.79 25.62
N ALA A 41 -15.22 -21.93 26.08
CA ALA A 41 -15.62 -23.00 26.99
C ALA A 41 -15.61 -24.37 26.30
N GLU A 42 -16.18 -24.46 25.09
CA GLU A 42 -16.33 -25.71 24.33
C GLU A 42 -14.97 -26.31 23.94
N TYR A 43 -14.12 -25.49 23.34
CA TYR A 43 -12.82 -25.93 22.83
C TYR A 43 -11.72 -25.89 23.91
N LYS A 44 -12.06 -25.50 25.14
CA LYS A 44 -11.13 -25.35 26.28
C LYS A 44 -9.94 -24.45 25.96
N ILE A 45 -10.16 -23.44 25.12
CA ILE A 45 -9.14 -22.46 24.74
C ILE A 45 -9.28 -21.23 25.63
N PRO A 46 -8.19 -20.68 26.22
CA PRO A 46 -8.26 -19.45 26.99
C PRO A 46 -8.90 -18.31 26.18
N PHE A 47 -9.93 -17.66 26.74
CA PHE A 47 -10.69 -16.61 26.06
C PHE A 47 -9.79 -15.50 25.49
N GLY A 48 -8.76 -15.09 26.24
CA GLY A 48 -7.81 -14.07 25.78
C GLY A 48 -7.07 -14.47 24.51
N THR A 49 -6.66 -15.74 24.40
CA THR A 49 -6.00 -16.28 23.22
C THR A 49 -6.96 -16.27 22.04
N LEU A 50 -8.15 -16.87 22.19
CA LEU A 50 -9.15 -16.96 21.14
C LEU A 50 -9.60 -15.59 20.63
N ARG A 51 -9.82 -14.63 21.54
CA ARG A 51 -10.21 -13.27 21.19
C ARG A 51 -9.13 -12.53 20.42
N ASN A 52 -7.87 -12.68 20.80
CA ASN A 52 -6.76 -11.99 20.15
C ASN A 52 -6.52 -12.58 18.76
N THR A 53 -6.50 -13.91 18.63
CA THR A 53 -6.33 -14.58 17.34
C THR A 53 -7.49 -14.26 16.40
N PHE A 54 -8.74 -14.28 16.88
CA PHE A 54 -9.89 -13.89 16.09
C PHE A 54 -9.74 -12.47 15.54
N ARG A 55 -9.47 -11.48 16.41
CA ARG A 55 -9.29 -10.08 16.00
C ARG A 55 -8.19 -9.88 14.97
N GLU A 56 -7.06 -10.56 15.16
CA GLU A 56 -5.92 -10.47 14.26
C GLU A 56 -6.28 -11.04 12.88
N LYS A 57 -6.88 -12.23 12.83
CA LYS A 57 -7.36 -12.83 11.57
C LYS A 57 -8.44 -12.00 10.87
N THR A 58 -9.42 -11.47 11.61
CA THR A 58 -10.46 -10.61 11.03
C THR A 58 -9.82 -9.37 10.38
N PHE A 59 -8.84 -8.74 11.04
CA PHE A 59 -8.13 -7.60 10.48
C PHE A 59 -7.37 -7.96 9.19
N ILE A 60 -6.64 -9.07 9.19
CA ILE A 60 -5.90 -9.57 8.03
C ILE A 60 -6.85 -9.85 6.85
N ARG A 61 -7.97 -10.54 7.10
CA ARG A 61 -9.00 -10.77 6.08
C ARG A 61 -9.49 -9.48 5.42
N HIS A 62 -9.79 -8.46 6.22
CA HIS A 62 -10.23 -7.16 5.68
C HIS A 62 -9.11 -6.43 4.93
N ALA A 63 -7.87 -6.50 5.41
CA ALA A 63 -6.73 -5.91 4.72
C ALA A 63 -6.50 -6.56 3.34
N SER A 64 -6.69 -7.88 3.22
CA SER A 64 -6.63 -8.59 1.94
C SER A 64 -7.74 -8.14 0.99
N LEU A 65 -8.99 -8.05 1.46
CA LEU A 65 -10.13 -7.56 0.67
C LEU A 65 -9.91 -6.14 0.15
N CYS A 66 -9.36 -5.25 0.97
CA CYS A 66 -9.01 -3.90 0.52
C CYS A 66 -7.96 -3.93 -0.61
N GLY A 67 -6.99 -4.84 -0.53
CA GLY A 67 -6.03 -5.08 -1.60
C GLY A 67 -6.66 -5.57 -2.90
N GLU A 68 -7.61 -6.51 -2.82
CA GLU A 68 -8.37 -7.03 -3.96
C GLU A 68 -9.21 -5.94 -4.63
N TRP A 69 -9.77 -5.01 -3.86
CA TRP A 69 -10.52 -3.85 -4.37
C TRP A 69 -9.64 -2.74 -4.93
N GLY A 70 -8.32 -2.90 -4.94
CA GLY A 70 -7.39 -1.90 -5.46
C GLY A 70 -7.00 -0.80 -4.47
N PHE A 71 -7.34 -0.95 -3.19
CA PHE A 71 -7.01 -0.03 -2.10
C PHE A 71 -6.11 -0.71 -1.05
N PRO A 72 -4.89 -1.15 -1.41
CA PRO A 72 -4.01 -1.83 -0.47
C PRO A 72 -3.60 -0.92 0.69
N LEU A 73 -3.53 -1.47 1.89
CA LEU A 73 -3.12 -0.74 3.10
C LEU A 73 -1.60 -0.68 3.23
N SER A 74 -1.06 0.52 3.43
CA SER A 74 0.35 0.70 3.75
C SER A 74 0.63 0.41 5.24
N ILE A 75 1.91 0.29 5.59
CA ILE A 75 2.34 0.17 7.00
C ILE A 75 1.82 1.36 7.83
N LEU A 76 1.78 2.56 7.25
CA LEU A 76 1.31 3.75 7.94
C LEU A 76 -0.20 3.65 8.20
N ASP A 77 -0.97 3.17 7.23
CA ASP A 77 -2.42 3.02 7.35
C ASP A 77 -2.77 2.01 8.45
N VAL A 78 -2.06 0.88 8.50
CA VAL A 78 -2.22 -0.11 9.58
C VAL A 78 -1.93 0.51 10.95
N ARG A 79 -0.91 1.38 11.05
CA ARG A 79 -0.58 2.08 12.31
C ARG A 79 -1.66 3.09 12.69
N ASN A 80 -2.18 3.83 11.72
CA ASN A 80 -3.24 4.81 11.94
C ASN A 80 -4.56 4.13 12.30
N LEU A 81 -4.92 3.02 11.66
CA LEU A 81 -6.09 2.21 12.03
C LEU A 81 -5.99 1.72 13.48
N ALA A 82 -4.82 1.22 13.88
CA ALA A 82 -4.60 0.80 15.26
C ALA A 82 -4.66 1.97 16.25
N LYS A 83 -4.13 3.16 15.90
CA LYS A 83 -4.25 4.38 16.69
C LYS A 83 -5.71 4.80 16.86
N ASN A 84 -6.45 4.93 15.76
CA ASN A 84 -7.87 5.31 15.75
C ASN A 84 -8.73 4.31 16.53
N TYR A 85 -8.41 3.01 16.45
CA TYR A 85 -9.07 1.99 17.26
C TYR A 85 -8.82 2.18 18.76
N LEU A 86 -7.59 2.52 19.17
CA LEU A 86 -7.27 2.78 20.57
C LEU A 86 -7.97 4.04 21.08
N GLU A 87 -7.97 5.11 20.28
CA GLU A 87 -8.62 6.39 20.60
C GLU A 87 -10.14 6.25 20.71
N SER A 88 -10.79 5.57 19.75
CA SER A 88 -12.24 5.29 19.80
C SER A 88 -12.64 4.40 20.99
N LYS A 89 -11.70 3.66 21.57
CA LYS A 89 -11.93 2.88 22.81
C LYS A 89 -11.51 3.62 24.08
N GLY A 90 -11.06 4.87 23.98
CA GLY A 90 -10.58 5.67 25.11
C GLY A 90 -9.33 5.08 25.77
N ARG A 91 -8.52 4.32 25.02
CA ARG A 91 -7.33 3.64 25.55
C ARG A 91 -6.07 4.37 25.11
N ALA A 92 -5.37 4.97 26.07
CA ALA A 92 -4.03 5.53 25.86
C ALA A 92 -2.96 4.53 26.32
N ILE A 93 -2.10 4.08 25.40
CA ILE A 93 -0.97 3.22 25.74
C ILE A 93 0.27 4.10 25.93
N THR A 94 0.73 4.25 27.17
CA THR A 94 1.89 5.11 27.53
C THR A 94 3.19 4.72 26.83
N ARG A 95 3.33 3.45 26.43
CA ARG A 95 4.50 2.95 25.67
C ARG A 95 4.51 3.41 24.21
N PHE A 96 3.39 3.92 23.70
CA PHE A 96 3.26 4.44 22.34
C PHE A 96 3.38 5.94 22.37
N LYS A 97 4.30 6.47 21.56
CA LYS A 97 4.37 7.92 21.32
C LYS A 97 3.11 8.33 20.56
N ASP A 98 2.37 9.30 21.07
CA ASP A 98 1.12 9.82 20.49
C ASP A 98 0.07 8.73 20.22
N ASN A 99 0.01 7.73 21.12
CA ASN A 99 -0.84 6.54 21.02
C ASN A 99 -0.66 5.73 19.70
N MET A 100 0.42 6.00 18.96
CA MET A 100 0.71 5.37 17.69
C MET A 100 1.63 4.16 17.87
N PRO A 101 1.24 2.97 17.39
CA PRO A 101 2.12 1.81 17.42
C PRO A 101 3.42 2.05 16.64
N GLY A 102 4.53 1.47 17.08
CA GLY A 102 5.79 1.46 16.32
C GLY A 102 5.71 0.56 15.08
N LYS A 103 6.59 0.80 14.09
CA LYS A 103 6.65 -0.02 12.86
C LYS A 103 6.91 -1.50 13.15
N ASP A 104 7.74 -1.79 14.16
CA ASP A 104 8.07 -3.18 14.57
C ASP A 104 6.85 -4.01 14.97
N ARG A 105 5.80 -3.38 15.50
CA ARG A 105 4.54 -4.06 15.83
C ARG A 105 3.84 -4.55 14.56
N VAL A 106 3.87 -3.76 13.50
CA VAL A 106 3.27 -4.11 12.19
C VAL A 106 4.12 -5.15 11.48
N TYR A 107 5.46 -5.01 11.51
CA TYR A 107 6.33 -6.06 10.98
C TYR A 107 6.09 -7.40 11.68
N GLY A 108 6.01 -7.42 13.01
CA GLY A 108 5.68 -8.64 13.75
C GLY A 108 4.31 -9.23 13.40
N LEU A 109 3.30 -8.40 13.11
CA LEU A 109 1.99 -8.84 12.61
C LEU A 109 2.12 -9.53 11.25
N LEU A 110 2.79 -8.89 10.31
CA LEU A 110 3.05 -9.45 8.99
C LEU A 110 3.90 -10.71 9.06
N GLU A 111 4.81 -10.79 10.04
CA GLU A 111 5.62 -11.99 10.24
C GLU A 111 4.81 -13.19 10.73
N ARG A 112 3.76 -12.96 11.51
CA ARG A 112 2.84 -14.02 11.96
C ARG A 112 1.92 -14.51 10.85
N HIS A 113 1.58 -13.62 9.90
CA HIS A 113 0.65 -13.89 8.80
C HIS A 113 1.31 -13.90 7.42
N LYS A 114 2.60 -14.27 7.33
CA LYS A 114 3.35 -14.29 6.04
C LYS A 114 2.70 -15.18 4.98
N ASN A 115 1.97 -16.21 5.42
CA ASN A 115 1.26 -17.13 4.53
C ASN A 115 -0.03 -16.53 3.94
N GLU A 116 -0.59 -15.50 4.58
CA GLU A 116 -1.85 -14.85 4.18
C GLU A 116 -1.63 -13.51 3.49
N ILE A 117 -0.68 -12.70 3.97
CA ILE A 117 -0.39 -11.36 3.44
C ILE A 117 1.12 -11.17 3.26
N SER A 118 1.49 -10.52 2.15
CA SER A 118 2.86 -10.09 1.86
C SER A 118 2.90 -8.66 1.37
N GLN A 119 3.97 -7.93 1.70
CA GLN A 119 4.22 -6.61 1.15
C GLN A 119 4.80 -6.72 -0.26
N LYS A 120 4.16 -6.08 -1.23
CA LYS A 120 4.63 -6.00 -2.62
C LYS A 120 4.64 -4.55 -3.07
N LEU A 121 5.53 -4.24 -4.02
CA LEU A 121 5.48 -2.97 -4.72
C LEU A 121 4.27 -3.00 -5.67
N ALA A 122 3.34 -2.07 -5.46
CA ALA A 122 2.29 -1.84 -6.45
C ALA A 122 2.96 -1.34 -7.73
N THR A 123 2.65 -2.00 -8.85
CA THR A 123 3.03 -1.53 -10.18
C THR A 123 1.80 -0.95 -10.85
N ASP A 124 1.99 0.03 -11.71
CA ASP A 124 0.89 0.56 -12.51
C ASP A 124 0.21 -0.57 -13.27
N ILE A 125 -1.12 -0.53 -13.30
CA ILE A 125 -1.94 -1.50 -14.02
C ILE A 125 -1.61 -1.35 -15.50
N LYS A 126 -0.75 -2.22 -16.04
CA LYS A 126 -0.61 -2.40 -17.47
C LYS A 126 -1.88 -3.09 -17.98
N LYS A 127 -2.90 -2.32 -18.33
CA LYS A 127 -4.08 -2.85 -19.03
C LYS A 127 -3.62 -3.32 -20.41
N ASN A 128 -3.56 -4.64 -20.61
CA ASN A 128 -3.28 -5.23 -21.90
C ASN A 128 -4.49 -5.05 -22.83
N LEU A 129 -4.59 -3.89 -23.50
CA LEU A 129 -5.64 -3.58 -24.49
C LEU A 129 -5.62 -4.45 -25.75
N ARG A 130 -4.76 -5.48 -25.80
CA ARG A 130 -4.57 -6.32 -26.99
C ARG A 130 -5.85 -7.00 -27.42
N GLU A 131 -6.62 -7.53 -26.47
CA GLU A 131 -7.86 -8.27 -26.77
C GLU A 131 -8.97 -7.36 -27.29
N THR A 132 -9.10 -6.16 -26.72
CA THR A 132 -10.08 -5.15 -27.15
C THR A 132 -9.79 -4.57 -28.53
N LEU A 133 -8.54 -4.71 -29.02
CA LEU A 133 -8.10 -4.17 -30.31
C LEU A 133 -8.01 -5.23 -31.42
N LYS A 134 -8.31 -6.51 -31.15
CA LYS A 134 -8.14 -7.61 -32.13
C LYS A 134 -8.98 -7.44 -33.39
N ASP A 135 -10.19 -6.89 -33.26
CA ASP A 135 -11.14 -6.77 -34.37
C ASP A 135 -11.04 -5.44 -35.13
N PHE A 136 -10.17 -4.52 -34.68
CA PHE A 136 -9.98 -3.23 -35.32
C PHE A 136 -8.81 -3.28 -36.31
N LEU A 137 -9.05 -2.80 -37.53
CA LEU A 137 -7.96 -2.56 -38.49
C LEU A 137 -7.00 -1.52 -37.91
N ALA A 138 -5.69 -1.76 -38.03
CA ALA A 138 -4.64 -0.86 -37.53
C ALA A 138 -4.75 0.57 -38.09
N CYS A 139 -5.33 0.73 -39.29
CA CYS A 139 -5.59 2.03 -39.90
C CYS A 139 -6.69 2.85 -39.20
N ASN A 140 -7.56 2.20 -38.41
CA ASN A 140 -8.68 2.85 -37.70
C ASN A 140 -8.35 3.12 -36.22
N VAL A 141 -7.18 2.69 -35.75
CA VAL A 141 -6.72 2.91 -34.37
C VAL A 141 -5.78 4.10 -34.40
N PHE A 142 -6.21 5.21 -33.80
CA PHE A 142 -5.43 6.44 -33.69
C PHE A 142 -5.03 6.68 -32.24
N ASN A 143 -3.75 6.94 -32.01
CA ASN A 143 -3.27 7.47 -30.75
C ASN A 143 -3.13 8.99 -30.88
N TYR A 144 -3.63 9.71 -29.88
CA TYR A 144 -3.58 11.16 -29.80
C TYR A 144 -2.92 11.55 -28.48
N ASP A 145 -1.83 12.29 -28.54
CA ASP A 145 -1.15 12.77 -27.35
C ASP A 145 -0.74 14.24 -27.46
N LYS A 146 -0.67 14.89 -26.31
CA LYS A 146 -0.36 16.31 -26.16
C LYS A 146 0.91 16.46 -25.33
N THR A 147 1.97 16.97 -25.97
CA THR A 147 3.23 17.28 -25.29
C THR A 147 3.42 18.79 -25.18
N ASN A 148 3.82 19.25 -24.01
CA ASN A 148 4.19 20.65 -23.81
C ASN A 148 5.71 20.78 -23.92
N LEU A 149 6.16 21.66 -24.80
CA LEU A 149 7.55 22.07 -24.95
C LEU A 149 7.73 23.40 -24.21
N GLN A 150 8.66 23.40 -23.26
CA GLN A 150 9.06 24.58 -22.51
C GLN A 150 10.57 24.74 -22.63
N ASP A 151 11.05 25.97 -22.53
CA ASP A 151 12.48 26.26 -22.50
C ASP A 151 13.10 25.63 -21.25
N ASP A 152 13.99 24.64 -21.43
CA ASP A 152 14.82 24.11 -20.35
C ASP A 152 16.15 24.90 -20.33
N PRO A 153 16.39 25.78 -19.34
CA PRO A 153 17.65 26.53 -19.23
C PRO A 153 18.87 25.63 -18.93
N GLY A 154 18.63 24.33 -18.73
CA GLY A 154 19.63 23.31 -18.53
C GLY A 154 20.31 23.41 -17.16
N LYS A 155 20.94 22.31 -16.76
CA LYS A 155 21.77 22.25 -15.55
C LYS A 155 23.22 22.52 -15.91
N LYS A 156 23.81 23.57 -15.35
CA LYS A 156 25.23 23.91 -15.53
C LYS A 156 25.96 23.83 -14.19
N LYS A 157 27.15 23.23 -14.18
CA LYS A 157 28.03 23.28 -12.99
C LYS A 157 28.45 24.74 -12.77
N MET A 158 28.18 25.27 -11.59
CA MET A 158 28.54 26.63 -11.20
C MET A 158 29.20 26.61 -9.81
N LEU A 159 29.95 27.66 -9.51
CA LEU A 159 30.63 27.81 -8.23
C LEU A 159 29.67 28.42 -7.22
N PHE A 160 29.53 27.77 -6.06
CA PHE A 160 28.72 28.23 -4.93
C PHE A 160 29.56 28.18 -3.65
N ARG A 161 29.17 28.94 -2.62
CA ARG A 161 29.83 28.89 -1.31
C ARG A 161 29.68 27.48 -0.71
N ARG A 162 30.77 26.93 -0.15
CA ARG A 162 30.76 25.63 0.53
C ARG A 162 29.73 25.64 1.67
N GLY A 163 28.83 24.65 1.70
CA GLY A 163 27.73 24.57 2.67
C GLY A 163 26.40 25.23 2.22
N THR A 164 26.32 25.75 1.00
CA THR A 164 25.05 26.27 0.45
C THR A 164 24.03 25.14 0.31
N LYS A 165 22.92 25.24 1.04
CA LYS A 165 21.87 24.21 1.08
C LYS A 165 21.03 24.15 -0.21
N TYR A 166 20.77 25.31 -0.82
CA TYR A 166 19.97 25.46 -2.04
C TYR A 166 20.66 26.42 -3.01
N PRO A 167 21.58 25.93 -3.87
CA PRO A 167 22.19 26.76 -4.90
C PRO A 167 21.18 27.05 -6.01
N GLU A 168 20.86 28.33 -6.21
CA GLU A 168 19.93 28.78 -7.24
C GLU A 168 20.64 29.54 -8.36
N ARG A 169 20.19 29.34 -9.59
CA ARG A 169 20.62 30.08 -10.77
C ARG A 169 19.42 30.86 -11.28
N VAL A 170 19.40 32.17 -11.06
CA VAL A 170 18.37 33.04 -11.64
C VAL A 170 18.64 33.19 -13.14
N CYS A 171 17.70 32.72 -13.96
CA CYS A 171 17.72 32.86 -15.41
C CYS A 171 16.40 33.47 -15.86
N ASN A 172 16.46 34.47 -16.75
CA ASN A 172 15.28 34.94 -17.44
C ASN A 172 14.91 33.90 -18.50
N PHE A 173 13.71 33.33 -18.39
CA PHE A 173 13.14 32.44 -19.39
C PHE A 173 11.84 33.06 -19.91
N THR A 174 11.61 32.93 -21.21
CA THR A 174 10.31 33.22 -21.80
C THR A 174 9.29 32.26 -21.21
N ARG A 175 8.22 32.79 -20.59
CA ARG A 175 7.13 31.96 -20.03
C ARG A 175 6.22 31.36 -21.11
N THR A 176 6.70 31.33 -22.34
CA THR A 176 5.99 30.80 -23.50
C THR A 176 6.14 29.28 -23.52
N ALA A 177 5.01 28.57 -23.53
CA ALA A 177 4.99 27.14 -23.74
C ALA A 177 4.38 26.86 -25.12
N ILE A 178 5.04 26.00 -25.90
CA ILE A 178 4.48 25.49 -27.15
C ILE A 178 3.86 24.13 -26.84
N THR A 179 2.55 24.04 -26.99
CA THR A 179 1.88 22.76 -26.97
C THR A 179 1.91 22.16 -28.38
N VAL A 180 2.39 20.93 -28.50
CA VAL A 180 2.31 20.12 -29.71
C VAL A 180 1.29 19.02 -29.46
N MET A 181 0.29 18.90 -30.32
CA MET A 181 -0.59 17.74 -30.36
C MET A 181 -0.20 16.87 -31.55
N MET A 182 0.12 15.61 -31.29
CA MET A 182 0.50 14.63 -32.30
C MET A 182 -0.55 13.52 -32.37
N CYS A 183 -0.86 13.09 -33.58
CA CYS A 183 -1.76 11.97 -33.82
C CYS A 183 -1.10 10.98 -34.78
N GLY A 184 -1.11 9.70 -34.44
CA GLY A 184 -0.57 8.64 -35.28
C GLY A 184 -1.49 7.43 -35.31
N SER A 185 -1.63 6.81 -36.48
CA SER A 185 -2.32 5.54 -36.62
C SER A 185 -1.43 4.37 -36.16
N ALA A 186 -2.05 3.26 -35.75
CA ALA A 186 -1.32 2.03 -35.46
C ALA A 186 -0.69 1.40 -36.73
N SER A 187 -1.11 1.84 -37.93
CA SER A 187 -0.46 1.50 -39.21
C SER A 187 0.81 2.31 -39.49
N GLY A 188 1.19 3.27 -38.63
CA GLY A 188 2.42 4.04 -38.74
C GLY A 188 2.28 5.38 -39.49
N VAL A 189 1.05 5.80 -39.81
CA VAL A 189 0.79 7.10 -40.47
C VAL A 189 0.66 8.18 -39.40
N LEU A 190 1.52 9.21 -39.46
CA LEU A 190 1.44 10.38 -38.59
C LEU A 190 0.64 11.48 -39.28
N LEU A 191 -0.37 12.03 -38.60
CA LEU A 191 -1.06 13.23 -39.06
C LEU A 191 -0.19 14.47 -38.77
N PRO A 192 -0.34 15.55 -39.57
CA PRO A 192 0.37 16.80 -39.31
C PRO A 192 0.18 17.27 -37.86
N PRO A 193 1.25 17.63 -37.14
CA PRO A 193 1.15 18.05 -35.75
C PRO A 193 0.39 19.38 -35.66
N TYR A 194 -0.52 19.49 -34.69
CA TYR A 194 -1.20 20.74 -34.39
C TYR A 194 -0.41 21.50 -33.31
N LEU A 195 0.03 22.71 -33.66
CA LEU A 195 0.77 23.58 -32.76
C LEU A 195 -0.16 24.61 -32.14
N ARG A 196 -0.13 24.72 -30.81
CA ARG A 196 -0.77 25.80 -30.06
C ARG A 196 0.28 26.56 -29.28
N HIS A 197 0.39 27.85 -29.58
CA HIS A 197 1.23 28.76 -28.81
C HIS A 197 0.41 29.34 -27.65
N LEU A 198 0.83 29.09 -26.41
CA LEU A 198 0.23 29.72 -25.24
C LEU A 198 1.10 30.92 -24.88
N GLN A 199 0.62 32.12 -25.24
CA GLN A 199 1.15 33.37 -24.69
C GLN A 199 0.52 33.58 -23.32
N GLY A 200 1.36 33.78 -22.31
CA GLY A 200 0.96 34.04 -20.92
C GLY A 200 1.73 35.20 -20.34
#